data_AF-A0AA86VLM8-F1
#
_entry.id   AF-A0AA86VLM8-F1
#
_cell.length_a   1.000
_cell.length_b   1.000
_cell.length_c   1.000
_cell.angle_alpha   90.00
_cell.angle_beta   90.00
_cell.angle_gamma   90.00
#
_symmetry.space_group_name_H-M   'P 1'
#
loop_
_entity.id
_entity.type
_entity.pdbx_description
1 polymer ?
#
loop_
_entity_poly.entity_id
_entity_poly.type
_entity_poly.pdbx_seq_one_letter_code
_entity_poly.pdbx_strand_id
1 'polypeptide(L)'
;MSPMLSNKILLWVMFVYWCHFAISCKANEQGEYLFKLLRSKRGQKVISDDGEASSAKNGGDEDVWKVEEERVLMEDDKVKVANVIFLESPAGVGFSYSNTSSDYSKAGDKSTAMDSYTFLLNWLYRFPHYKSRDLFITGESYAGHYVPQLAQTILHNNKFTNHTVINLKGVAIGNGWIDDNMCTKGMYDYFWTHALNSDETHEGIERHCDFESGNFTSECNKYQSRGYDEIGVIDIYDIYAPPCDASPATVSNSNFDPCSDEYTKSYLNLAQVQEALHAKPSEWSPCSEVGWTDSPATILPTINRLISSGIRTWIYSGDTDGRVPITSSRYSVNALKLPVETTWRPWYSGNEVGGYLVGYKGLTLITVRGAGHMVPSNQPQRALTMISFFLRGELPPELSS
;
A
#
# COMPACT_ATOMS: atom_id res chain seq x y z
N MET A 1 27.13 -10.96 2.93
CA MET A 1 25.73 -10.70 3.33
C MET A 1 25.74 -10.16 4.74
N SER A 2 25.35 -8.90 4.93
CA SER A 2 25.45 -8.24 6.24
C SER A 2 24.29 -8.66 7.16
N PRO A 3 24.52 -9.06 8.42
CA PRO A 3 23.47 -9.47 9.38
C PRO A 3 22.45 -8.39 9.75
N MET A 4 22.61 -7.16 9.24
CA MET A 4 21.90 -5.96 9.71
C MET A 4 20.42 -5.82 9.29
N LEU A 5 19.89 -6.67 8.42
CA LEU A 5 18.53 -6.52 7.89
C LEU A 5 17.44 -7.21 8.75
N SER A 6 17.81 -8.07 9.70
CA SER A 6 16.86 -8.81 10.56
C SER A 6 16.26 -7.99 11.72
N ASN A 7 16.81 -6.80 12.03
CA ASN A 7 16.42 -5.97 13.18
C ASN A 7 15.35 -4.90 12.89
N LYS A 8 14.64 -5.01 11.77
CA LYS A 8 13.62 -4.02 11.35
C LYS A 8 12.23 -4.64 11.33
N ILE A 9 11.24 -3.81 11.64
CA ILE A 9 9.82 -4.12 11.50
C ILE A 9 9.26 -3.16 10.45
N LEU A 10 8.60 -3.72 9.45
CA LEU A 10 7.84 -2.99 8.46
C LEU A 10 6.37 -3.25 8.73
N LEU A 11 5.68 -2.29 9.33
CA LEU A 11 4.23 -2.35 9.44
C LEU A 11 3.64 -1.87 8.11
N TRP A 12 3.01 -2.78 7.40
CA TRP A 12 2.16 -2.48 6.27
C TRP A 12 0.71 -2.46 6.74
N VAL A 13 0.08 -1.30 6.63
CA VAL A 13 -1.32 -1.17 7.04
C VAL A 13 -2.23 -1.36 5.82
N MET A 14 -3.19 -2.28 5.95
CA MET A 14 -4.21 -2.68 4.99
C MET A 14 -5.48 -1.89 5.22
N PHE A 15 -6.24 -1.60 4.17
CA PHE A 15 -7.34 -0.66 4.32
C PHE A 15 -8.59 -0.96 3.52
N VAL A 16 -9.66 -0.44 4.11
CA VAL A 16 -10.97 -0.25 3.53
C VAL A 16 -11.07 1.08 2.80
N TYR A 17 -11.73 1.03 1.64
CA TYR A 17 -12.24 2.18 0.92
C TYR A 17 -13.53 2.72 1.54
N TRP A 18 -13.63 4.04 1.54
CA TRP A 18 -14.92 4.72 1.65
C TRP A 18 -15.35 5.21 0.26
N CYS A 19 -16.48 4.69 -0.25
CA CYS A 19 -17.08 5.02 -1.56
C CYS A 19 -17.62 6.47 -1.70
N HIS A 20 -17.25 7.41 -0.82
CA HIS A 20 -17.76 8.79 -0.89
C HIS A 20 -16.85 9.76 -1.65
N PHE A 21 -15.57 9.43 -1.79
CA PHE A 21 -14.75 9.98 -2.87
C PHE A 21 -14.82 8.98 -4.02
N ALA A 22 -14.76 9.45 -5.27
CA ALA A 22 -14.88 8.63 -6.49
C ALA A 22 -13.74 7.58 -6.68
N ILE A 23 -13.15 7.08 -5.58
CA ILE A 23 -12.10 6.09 -5.51
C ILE A 23 -12.78 4.71 -5.52
N SER A 24 -12.61 4.00 -6.65
CA SER A 24 -13.14 2.64 -6.84
C SER A 24 -12.46 1.63 -5.87
N CYS A 25 -12.98 0.41 -5.79
CA CYS A 25 -12.65 -0.60 -4.77
C CYS A 25 -11.63 -1.68 -5.23
N LYS A 26 -10.74 -1.39 -6.20
CA LYS A 26 -9.91 -2.44 -6.86
C LYS A 26 -8.42 -2.49 -6.50
N ALA A 27 -7.99 -1.97 -5.35
CA ALA A 27 -6.60 -2.18 -4.93
C ALA A 27 -6.51 -2.93 -3.61
N ASN A 28 -6.33 -4.26 -3.67
CA ASN A 28 -5.91 -5.05 -2.51
C ASN A 28 -4.61 -5.84 -2.78
N GLU A 29 -3.48 -5.16 -2.57
CA GLU A 29 -2.16 -5.79 -2.65
C GLU A 29 -1.96 -6.90 -1.61
N GLN A 30 -2.54 -6.80 -0.41
CA GLN A 30 -2.33 -7.83 0.61
C GLN A 30 -2.94 -9.16 0.22
N GLY A 31 -4.03 -9.12 -0.53
CA GLY A 31 -4.62 -10.29 -1.15
C GLY A 31 -3.70 -10.98 -2.13
N GLU A 32 -3.21 -10.20 -3.10
CA GLU A 32 -2.20 -10.60 -4.07
C GLU A 32 -0.95 -11.19 -3.41
N TYR A 33 -0.43 -10.51 -2.38
CA TYR A 33 0.77 -10.91 -1.64
C TYR A 33 0.56 -12.19 -0.85
N LEU A 34 -0.57 -12.32 -0.17
CA LEU A 34 -0.93 -13.53 0.57
C LEU A 34 -1.18 -14.70 -0.39
N PHE A 35 -1.82 -14.46 -1.53
CA PHE A 35 -2.02 -15.45 -2.58
C PHE A 35 -0.69 -15.91 -3.20
N LYS A 36 0.21 -14.98 -3.55
CA LYS A 36 1.57 -15.27 -4.06
C LYS A 36 2.41 -16.02 -3.00
N LEU A 37 2.35 -15.61 -1.73
CA LEU A 37 2.98 -16.29 -0.59
C LEU A 37 2.53 -17.76 -0.50
N LEU A 38 1.22 -18.02 -0.62
CA LEU A 38 0.66 -19.36 -0.45
C LEU A 38 0.83 -20.23 -1.70
N ARG A 39 0.86 -19.64 -2.89
CA ARG A 39 1.20 -20.34 -4.15
C ARG A 39 2.67 -20.80 -4.15
N SER A 40 3.60 -20.01 -3.61
CA SER A 40 5.03 -20.39 -3.51
C SER A 40 5.24 -21.63 -2.63
N LYS A 41 4.41 -21.84 -1.60
CA LYS A 41 4.43 -23.03 -0.73
C LYS A 41 3.94 -24.31 -1.41
N ARG A 42 3.25 -24.21 -2.53
CA ARG A 42 2.71 -25.35 -3.30
C ARG A 42 3.73 -25.94 -4.30
N GLY A 43 4.87 -25.26 -4.51
CA GLY A 43 5.81 -25.53 -5.60
C GLY A 43 7.01 -26.42 -5.28
N GLN A 44 7.24 -26.85 -4.03
CA GLN A 44 8.36 -27.74 -3.73
C GLN A 44 8.01 -29.20 -4.07
N LYS A 45 8.43 -29.58 -5.27
CA LYS A 45 8.39 -30.93 -5.83
C LYS A 45 9.35 -31.85 -5.04
N VAL A 46 8.81 -32.91 -4.45
CA VAL A 46 9.59 -34.03 -3.87
C VAL A 46 10.29 -34.78 -5.02
N ILE A 47 11.61 -34.95 -4.91
CA ILE A 47 12.46 -35.83 -5.74
C ILE A 47 12.91 -36.98 -4.81
N SER A 48 12.32 -38.17 -5.02
CA SER A 48 12.94 -39.48 -5.33
C SER A 48 13.27 -40.30 -4.06
N ASP A 49 13.22 -41.63 -3.98
CA ASP A 49 13.27 -42.74 -4.95
C ASP A 49 12.66 -44.04 -4.32
N ASP A 50 12.37 -45.01 -5.20
CA ASP A 50 12.34 -46.48 -5.03
C ASP A 50 11.21 -47.24 -4.27
N GLY A 51 10.60 -48.20 -4.99
CA GLY A 51 10.15 -49.49 -4.43
C GLY A 51 8.73 -49.96 -4.77
N GLU A 52 8.59 -50.99 -5.60
CA GLU A 52 7.36 -51.77 -5.81
C GLU A 52 6.81 -52.40 -4.51
N ALA A 53 5.47 -52.45 -4.35
CA ALA A 53 4.66 -53.67 -4.10
C ALA A 53 3.34 -53.43 -3.33
N SER A 54 2.23 -53.86 -3.95
CA SER A 54 1.01 -54.49 -3.41
C SER A 54 0.37 -54.10 -2.06
N SER A 55 -0.93 -53.76 -2.15
CA SER A 55 -2.07 -54.10 -1.25
C SER A 55 -1.89 -54.12 0.28
N ALA A 56 -2.72 -53.35 1.00
CA ALA A 56 -3.69 -53.84 2.00
C ALA A 56 -4.28 -52.68 2.84
N LYS A 57 -5.50 -52.91 3.33
CA LYS A 57 -6.24 -52.06 4.27
C LYS A 57 -5.52 -51.95 5.63
N ASN A 58 -5.62 -50.77 6.24
CA ASN A 58 -6.00 -50.48 7.64
C ASN A 58 -5.12 -49.40 8.28
N GLY A 59 -5.81 -48.46 8.94
CA GLY A 59 -5.37 -47.88 10.21
C GLY A 59 -4.35 -46.75 10.13
N GLY A 60 -4.80 -45.57 10.55
CA GLY A 60 -4.05 -44.51 11.23
C GLY A 60 -2.67 -44.16 10.69
N ASP A 61 -2.55 -42.97 10.13
CA ASP A 61 -1.37 -42.16 10.42
C ASP A 61 -1.72 -40.68 10.40
N GLU A 62 -1.19 -40.00 11.41
CA GLU A 62 -1.27 -38.59 11.66
C GLU A 62 -0.67 -37.83 10.48
N ASP A 63 -1.47 -37.00 9.80
CA ASP A 63 -0.92 -35.89 9.01
C ASP A 63 -0.34 -34.88 10.00
N VAL A 64 0.90 -35.15 10.41
CA VAL A 64 1.73 -34.26 11.21
C VAL A 64 1.99 -33.03 10.36
N TRP A 65 1.15 -32.01 10.56
CA TRP A 65 1.41 -30.63 10.16
C TRP A 65 2.67 -30.15 10.86
N LYS A 66 3.84 -30.39 10.26
CA LYS A 66 5.06 -29.71 10.69
C LYS A 66 4.94 -28.26 10.27
N VAL A 67 4.63 -27.42 11.25
CA VAL A 67 4.82 -25.97 11.19
C VAL A 67 6.32 -25.73 10.98
N GLU A 68 6.72 -25.44 9.74
CA GLU A 68 8.01 -24.81 9.49
C GLU A 68 7.88 -23.31 9.76
N GLU A 69 8.79 -22.83 10.62
CA GLU A 69 8.93 -21.46 11.11
C GLU A 69 9.03 -20.40 9.99
N GLU A 70 8.47 -19.23 10.29
CA GLU A 70 8.73 -17.89 9.75
C GLU A 70 9.51 -17.81 8.42
N ARG A 71 8.78 -17.64 7.30
CA ARG A 71 9.37 -17.08 6.08
C ARG A 71 8.98 -15.61 5.92
N VAL A 72 10.02 -14.78 6.05
CA VAL A 72 10.06 -13.32 5.91
C VAL A 72 9.86 -12.92 4.44
N LEU A 73 8.96 -11.97 4.18
CA LEU A 73 8.53 -11.56 2.84
C LEU A 73 9.56 -10.66 2.13
N MET A 74 9.63 -10.79 0.81
CA MET A 74 10.64 -10.34 -0.16
C MET A 74 11.71 -11.41 -0.48
N GLU A 75 11.37 -12.43 -1.29
CA GLU A 75 12.36 -13.28 -2.00
C GLU A 75 12.20 -12.98 -3.50
N ASP A 76 13.16 -12.43 -4.25
CA ASP A 76 14.45 -13.03 -4.66
C ASP A 76 15.16 -13.75 -3.51
N ASP A 77 15.32 -15.07 -3.61
CA ASP A 77 15.69 -16.08 -2.57
C ASP A 77 16.93 -15.79 -1.69
N LYS A 78 17.47 -14.56 -1.74
CA LYS A 78 18.68 -14.07 -1.10
C LYS A 78 18.53 -12.75 -0.33
N VAL A 79 17.38 -12.06 -0.33
CA VAL A 79 17.28 -10.68 0.22
C VAL A 79 16.17 -10.51 1.28
N LYS A 80 16.43 -10.99 2.50
CA LYS A 80 15.57 -10.70 3.68
C LYS A 80 15.83 -9.28 4.21
N VAL A 81 14.83 -8.38 4.20
CA VAL A 81 15.03 -6.94 4.51
C VAL A 81 14.33 -6.41 5.76
N ALA A 82 13.21 -7.01 6.18
CA ALA A 82 12.45 -6.62 7.38
C ALA A 82 11.45 -7.70 7.79
N ASN A 83 11.01 -7.71 9.04
CA ASN A 83 9.83 -8.48 9.48
C ASN A 83 8.58 -7.66 9.14
N VAL A 84 7.66 -8.23 8.36
CA VAL A 84 6.49 -7.48 7.87
C VAL A 84 5.26 -7.82 8.70
N ILE A 85 4.55 -6.80 9.18
CA ILE A 85 3.24 -6.93 9.81
C ILE A 85 2.21 -6.38 8.84
N PHE A 86 1.20 -7.19 8.55
CA PHE A 86 0.07 -6.85 7.72
C PHE A 86 -1.14 -6.63 8.62
N LEU A 87 -1.62 -5.38 8.72
CA LEU A 87 -2.68 -5.00 9.66
C LEU A 87 -3.96 -4.61 8.91
N GLU A 88 -5.01 -5.41 9.02
CA GLU A 88 -6.35 -5.06 8.56
C GLU A 88 -6.99 -4.05 9.53
N SER A 89 -7.27 -2.83 9.06
CA SER A 89 -7.79 -1.74 9.89
C SER A 89 -8.71 -0.81 9.08
N PRO A 90 -9.76 -0.24 9.68
CA PRO A 90 -10.26 -0.41 11.06
C PRO A 90 -11.01 -1.73 11.34
N ALA A 91 -11.77 -1.80 12.44
CA ALA A 91 -12.74 -2.87 12.65
C ALA A 91 -13.80 -2.87 11.53
N GLY A 92 -14.15 -4.06 11.02
CA GLY A 92 -15.03 -4.27 9.86
C GLY A 92 -14.27 -4.54 8.56
N VAL A 93 -12.95 -4.34 8.53
CA VAL A 93 -12.09 -4.59 7.37
C VAL A 93 -11.58 -6.02 7.38
N GLY A 94 -11.80 -6.76 6.28
CA GLY A 94 -11.30 -8.13 6.14
C GLY A 94 -11.77 -9.03 7.29
N PHE A 95 -10.84 -9.54 8.09
CA PHE A 95 -11.09 -10.33 9.29
C PHE A 95 -11.14 -9.52 10.58
N SER A 96 -10.82 -8.22 10.56
CA SER A 96 -10.88 -7.35 11.73
C SER A 96 -12.34 -7.07 12.13
N TYR A 97 -12.66 -7.24 13.42
CA TYR A 97 -14.01 -7.05 13.94
C TYR A 97 -14.01 -6.42 15.33
N SER A 98 -15.16 -5.86 15.72
CA SER A 98 -15.48 -5.41 17.07
C SER A 98 -16.82 -5.99 17.55
N ASN A 99 -16.95 -6.18 18.86
CA ASN A 99 -18.22 -6.51 19.49
C ASN A 99 -19.09 -5.27 19.77
N THR A 100 -18.55 -4.07 19.53
CA THR A 100 -19.22 -2.81 19.79
C THR A 100 -19.77 -2.23 18.49
N SER A 101 -21.10 -2.07 18.40
CA SER A 101 -21.77 -1.60 17.18
C SER A 101 -21.37 -0.17 16.77
N SER A 102 -21.01 0.69 17.72
CA SER A 102 -20.57 2.07 17.42
C SER A 102 -19.26 2.13 16.64
N ASP A 103 -18.40 1.11 16.76
CA ASP A 103 -17.09 1.10 16.09
C ASP A 103 -17.26 1.03 14.58
N TYR A 104 -18.36 0.44 14.10
CA TYR A 104 -18.69 0.36 12.68
C TYR A 104 -19.42 1.59 12.14
N SER A 105 -20.05 2.41 13.00
CA SER A 105 -20.84 3.58 12.57
C SER A 105 -20.16 4.93 12.86
N LYS A 106 -19.08 4.90 13.64
CA LYS A 106 -18.28 6.06 14.04
C LYS A 106 -16.79 5.83 13.76
N ALA A 107 -16.49 5.02 12.76
CA ALA A 107 -15.14 4.85 12.25
C ALA A 107 -14.64 6.18 11.66
N GLY A 108 -13.33 6.31 11.50
CA GLY A 108 -12.72 7.53 11.00
C GLY A 108 -11.21 7.52 11.14
N ASP A 109 -10.55 8.49 10.55
CA ASP A 109 -9.10 8.65 10.58
C ASP A 109 -8.55 8.62 12.02
N LYS A 110 -9.17 9.38 12.92
CA LYS A 110 -8.71 9.50 14.31
C LYS A 110 -8.84 8.20 15.10
N SER A 111 -9.98 7.52 15.01
CA SER A 111 -10.18 6.24 15.71
C SER A 111 -9.26 5.17 15.13
N THR A 112 -9.14 5.10 13.81
CA THR A 112 -8.25 4.14 13.11
C THR A 112 -6.79 4.31 13.53
N ALA A 113 -6.29 5.54 13.65
CA ALA A 113 -4.93 5.79 14.12
C ALA A 113 -4.72 5.37 15.59
N MET A 114 -5.71 5.59 16.45
CA MET A 114 -5.66 5.20 17.87
C MET A 114 -5.77 3.68 18.07
N ASP A 115 -6.64 3.02 17.31
CA ASP A 115 -6.82 1.57 17.35
C ASP A 115 -5.59 0.84 16.81
N SER A 116 -5.01 1.35 15.72
CA SER A 116 -3.75 0.83 15.16
C SER A 116 -2.57 1.02 16.12
N TYR A 117 -2.51 2.15 16.84
CA TYR A 117 -1.53 2.36 17.91
C TYR A 117 -1.74 1.35 19.06
N THR A 118 -2.99 1.13 19.47
CA THR A 118 -3.35 0.16 20.53
C THR A 118 -2.98 -1.27 20.10
N PHE A 119 -3.24 -1.64 18.85
CA PHE A 119 -2.79 -2.89 18.26
C PHE A 119 -1.27 -3.05 18.39
N LEU A 120 -0.49 -2.04 18.00
CA LEU A 120 0.98 -2.11 18.08
C LEU A 120 1.48 -2.30 19.51
N LEU A 121 0.87 -1.62 20.49
CA LEU A 121 1.21 -1.81 21.90
C LEU A 121 0.96 -3.26 22.34
N ASN A 122 -0.22 -3.81 22.00
CA ASN A 122 -0.60 -5.18 22.35
C ASN A 122 0.27 -6.21 21.62
N TRP A 123 0.61 -5.96 20.36
CA TRP A 123 1.51 -6.80 19.58
C TRP A 123 2.92 -6.80 20.18
N LEU A 124 3.47 -5.63 20.52
CA LEU A 124 4.77 -5.53 21.19
C LEU A 124 4.77 -6.14 22.59
N TYR A 125 3.63 -6.10 23.30
CA TYR A 125 3.47 -6.80 24.56
C TYR A 125 3.51 -8.33 24.37
N ARG A 126 2.80 -8.85 23.36
CA ARG A 126 2.78 -10.28 23.03
C ARG A 126 4.11 -10.79 22.45
N PHE A 127 4.82 -9.95 21.70
CA PHE A 127 6.09 -10.28 21.06
C PHE A 127 7.22 -9.34 21.54
N PRO A 128 7.67 -9.48 22.81
CA PRO A 128 8.54 -8.50 23.46
C PRO A 128 9.94 -8.39 22.84
N HIS A 129 10.41 -9.42 22.13
CA HIS A 129 11.70 -9.41 21.44
C HIS A 129 11.76 -8.43 20.25
N TYR A 130 10.62 -7.89 19.84
CA TYR A 130 10.52 -6.85 18.81
C TYR A 130 10.57 -5.41 19.36
N LYS A 131 10.45 -5.19 20.67
CA LYS A 131 10.32 -3.84 21.28
C LYS A 131 11.48 -2.89 20.97
N SER A 132 12.69 -3.41 20.80
CA SER A 132 13.87 -2.59 20.51
C SER A 132 14.12 -2.39 19.01
N ARG A 133 13.37 -3.06 18.13
CA ARG A 133 13.60 -3.01 16.69
C ARG A 133 13.12 -1.68 16.10
N ASP A 134 13.78 -1.28 15.01
CA ASP A 134 13.37 -0.10 14.26
C ASP A 134 12.02 -0.38 13.57
N LEU A 135 11.03 0.47 13.82
CA LEU A 135 9.72 0.40 13.18
C LEU A 135 9.67 1.36 11.99
N PHE A 136 9.16 0.86 10.87
CA PHE A 136 8.77 1.62 9.69
C PHE A 136 7.30 1.39 9.41
N ILE A 137 6.59 2.43 8.97
CA ILE A 137 5.16 2.32 8.64
C ILE A 137 5.00 2.60 7.15
N THR A 138 4.35 1.69 6.44
CA THR A 138 4.06 1.82 5.01
C THR A 138 2.60 1.54 4.71
N GLY A 139 2.16 2.08 3.59
CA GLY A 139 0.83 1.87 3.07
C GLY A 139 0.66 2.59 1.74
N GLU A 140 -0.48 2.35 1.10
CA GLU A 140 -0.78 2.85 -0.23
C GLU A 140 -2.14 3.57 -0.27
N SER A 141 -2.36 4.43 -1.28
CA SER A 141 -3.66 5.04 -1.54
C SER A 141 -4.12 5.95 -0.40
N TYR A 142 -5.29 5.69 0.18
CA TYR A 142 -5.79 6.41 1.35
C TYR A 142 -4.90 6.25 2.60
N ALA A 143 -3.93 5.33 2.59
CA ALA A 143 -2.86 5.32 3.58
C ALA A 143 -2.01 6.60 3.61
N GLY A 144 -2.14 7.47 2.61
CA GLY A 144 -1.67 8.86 2.69
C GLY A 144 -2.23 9.63 3.90
N HIS A 145 -3.38 9.21 4.45
CA HIS A 145 -3.92 9.67 5.73
C HIS A 145 -3.42 8.82 6.90
N TYR A 146 -3.65 7.52 6.81
CA TYR A 146 -3.42 6.61 7.93
C TYR A 146 -1.97 6.54 8.38
N VAL A 147 -1.03 6.46 7.44
CA VAL A 147 0.40 6.30 7.75
C VAL A 147 0.91 7.54 8.50
N PRO A 148 0.72 8.78 8.00
CA PRO A 148 1.14 9.95 8.76
C PRO A 148 0.42 10.13 10.10
N GLN A 149 -0.87 9.83 10.18
CA GLN A 149 -1.64 9.97 11.41
C GLN A 149 -1.21 8.95 12.48
N LEU A 150 -1.02 7.68 12.12
CA LEU A 150 -0.48 6.66 13.04
C LEU A 150 0.94 7.03 13.51
N ALA A 151 1.80 7.47 12.58
CA ALA A 151 3.14 7.94 12.92
C ALA A 151 3.08 9.11 13.91
N GLN A 152 2.19 10.08 13.70
CA GLN A 152 2.00 11.19 14.63
C GLN A 152 1.48 10.72 15.99
N THR A 153 0.53 9.78 16.03
CA THR A 153 0.01 9.20 17.27
C THR A 153 1.11 8.52 18.07
N ILE A 154 1.99 7.76 17.42
CA ILE A 154 3.16 7.13 18.06
C ILE A 154 4.09 8.20 18.65
N LEU A 155 4.46 9.21 17.86
CA LEU A 155 5.36 10.27 18.33
C LEU A 155 4.76 11.08 19.48
N HIS A 156 3.46 11.32 19.47
CA HIS A 156 2.77 11.99 20.57
C HIS A 156 2.83 11.14 21.83
N ASN A 157 2.52 9.85 21.73
CA ASN A 157 2.47 8.95 22.88
C ASN A 157 3.85 8.60 23.46
N ASN A 158 4.89 8.57 22.62
CA ASN A 158 6.28 8.36 23.06
C ASN A 158 6.80 9.45 24.02
N LYS A 159 6.10 10.59 24.16
CA LYS A 159 6.49 11.68 25.07
C LYS A 159 6.09 11.44 26.53
N PHE A 160 5.20 10.49 26.80
CA PHE A 160 4.72 10.23 28.16
C PHE A 160 5.59 9.18 28.87
N THR A 161 6.00 9.46 30.11
CA THR A 161 7.05 8.73 30.85
C THR A 161 6.70 7.31 31.30
N ASN A 162 5.51 6.78 30.97
CA ASN A 162 5.06 5.43 31.34
C ASN A 162 4.58 4.60 30.14
N HIS A 163 4.71 5.10 28.92
CA HIS A 163 4.26 4.38 27.72
C HIS A 163 5.40 3.54 27.13
N THR A 164 5.05 2.41 26.50
CA THR A 164 6.02 1.64 25.72
C THR A 164 6.50 2.51 24.56
N VAL A 165 7.78 2.85 24.55
CA VAL A 165 8.38 3.66 23.49
C VAL A 165 8.49 2.81 22.23
N ILE A 166 7.82 3.23 21.16
CA ILE A 166 7.92 2.61 19.84
C ILE A 166 9.01 3.33 19.03
N ASN A 167 10.04 2.61 18.62
CA ASN A 167 11.20 3.15 17.92
C ASN A 167 10.91 3.41 16.42
N LEU A 168 10.04 4.36 16.13
CA LEU A 168 9.66 4.77 14.77
C LEU A 168 10.82 5.48 14.05
N LYS A 169 11.21 4.98 12.88
CA LYS A 169 12.32 5.51 12.07
C LYS A 169 11.91 6.14 10.75
N GLY A 170 10.81 5.71 10.16
CA GLY A 170 10.39 6.22 8.86
C GLY A 170 9.00 5.82 8.45
N VAL A 171 8.48 6.56 7.49
CA VAL A 171 7.24 6.28 6.78
C VAL A 171 7.48 6.27 5.26
N ALA A 172 6.83 5.36 4.55
CA ALA A 172 6.79 5.37 3.08
C ALA A 172 5.35 5.19 2.59
N ILE A 173 4.92 6.05 1.67
CA ILE A 173 3.53 6.12 1.20
C ILE A 173 3.50 5.92 -0.31
N GLY A 174 2.89 4.83 -0.76
CA GLY A 174 2.67 4.54 -2.18
C GLY A 174 1.42 5.20 -2.71
N ASN A 175 1.48 5.80 -3.90
CA ASN A 175 0.33 6.34 -4.62
C ASN A 175 -0.68 7.04 -3.69
N GLY A 176 -0.14 7.89 -2.81
CA GLY A 176 -0.83 8.31 -1.59
C GLY A 176 -1.77 9.48 -1.81
N TRP A 177 -3.03 9.33 -1.41
CA TRP A 177 -3.98 10.45 -1.35
C TRP A 177 -3.62 11.31 -0.12
N ILE A 178 -3.04 12.50 -0.35
CA ILE A 178 -2.43 13.33 0.72
C ILE A 178 -3.19 14.65 0.94
N ASP A 179 -3.74 15.20 -0.14
CA ASP A 179 -4.43 16.49 -0.16
C ASP A 179 -5.48 16.45 -1.26
N ASP A 180 -6.76 16.54 -0.89
CA ASP A 180 -7.90 16.31 -1.78
C ASP A 180 -7.81 17.19 -3.04
N ASN A 181 -7.50 18.47 -2.86
CA ASN A 181 -7.49 19.43 -3.95
C ASN A 181 -6.30 19.21 -4.87
N MET A 182 -5.09 19.09 -4.30
CA MET A 182 -3.88 18.86 -5.09
C MET A 182 -3.90 17.50 -5.79
N CYS A 183 -4.47 16.48 -5.12
CA CYS A 183 -4.61 15.15 -5.70
C CYS A 183 -5.62 15.15 -6.84
N THR A 184 -6.77 15.80 -6.67
CA THR A 184 -7.78 15.95 -7.72
C THR A 184 -7.24 16.71 -8.92
N LYS A 185 -6.54 17.84 -8.70
CA LYS A 185 -5.87 18.58 -9.79
C LYS A 185 -4.90 17.69 -10.55
N GLY A 186 -4.01 17.00 -9.81
CA GLY A 186 -3.01 16.13 -10.40
C GLY A 186 -3.62 15.00 -11.23
N MET A 187 -4.73 14.42 -10.77
CA MET A 187 -5.44 13.36 -11.46
C MET A 187 -5.99 13.80 -12.82
N TYR A 188 -6.64 14.97 -12.91
CA TYR A 188 -7.14 15.48 -14.19
C TYR A 188 -6.03 15.94 -15.14
N ASP A 189 -4.95 16.54 -14.62
CA ASP A 189 -3.78 16.86 -15.43
C ASP A 189 -3.11 15.59 -16.00
N TYR A 190 -3.11 14.51 -15.21
CA TYR A 190 -2.62 13.21 -15.67
C TYR A 190 -3.51 12.64 -16.77
N PHE A 191 -4.83 12.67 -16.62
CA PHE A 191 -5.76 12.22 -17.67
C PHE A 191 -5.53 12.97 -18.99
N TRP A 192 -5.39 14.30 -18.94
CA TRP A 192 -5.11 15.09 -20.13
C TRP A 192 -3.75 14.76 -20.76
N THR A 193 -2.67 14.74 -19.96
CA THR A 193 -1.32 14.45 -20.47
C THR A 193 -1.14 13.03 -21.02
N HIS A 194 -2.04 12.10 -20.68
CA HIS A 194 -2.06 10.72 -21.17
C HIS A 194 -3.14 10.49 -22.24
N ALA A 195 -3.68 11.55 -22.84
CA ALA A 195 -4.68 11.52 -23.90
C ALA A 195 -5.99 10.79 -23.52
N LEU A 196 -6.33 10.77 -22.23
CA LEU A 196 -7.60 10.25 -21.72
C LEU A 196 -8.70 11.31 -21.67
N ASN A 197 -8.33 12.60 -21.66
CA ASN A 197 -9.26 13.72 -21.65
C ASN A 197 -8.98 14.67 -22.81
N SER A 198 -10.05 15.26 -23.33
CA SER A 198 -10.00 16.26 -24.41
C SER A 198 -9.43 17.60 -23.93
N ASP A 199 -8.89 18.39 -24.85
CA ASP A 199 -8.42 19.75 -24.57
C ASP A 199 -9.57 20.62 -24.03
N GLU A 200 -10.80 20.47 -24.54
CA GLU A 200 -11.97 21.21 -24.05
C GLU A 200 -12.31 20.87 -22.61
N THR A 201 -12.16 19.61 -22.21
CA THR A 201 -12.38 19.18 -20.82
C THR A 201 -11.29 19.72 -19.92
N HIS A 202 -10.02 19.61 -20.32
CA HIS A 202 -8.90 20.15 -19.55
C HIS A 202 -9.00 21.67 -19.36
N GLU A 203 -9.26 22.43 -20.43
CA GLU A 203 -9.47 23.88 -20.36
C GLU A 203 -10.67 24.25 -19.47
N GLY A 204 -11.74 23.45 -19.54
CA GLY A 204 -12.91 23.64 -18.69
C GLY A 204 -12.59 23.45 -17.20
N ILE A 205 -11.81 22.42 -16.86
CA ILE A 205 -11.34 22.18 -15.48
C ILE A 205 -10.45 23.33 -15.02
N GLU A 206 -9.42 23.70 -15.77
CA GLU A 206 -8.49 24.79 -15.39
C GLU A 206 -9.21 26.14 -15.24
N ARG A 207 -10.24 26.40 -16.05
CA ARG A 207 -11.00 27.66 -15.99
C ARG A 207 -11.99 27.71 -14.84
N HIS A 208 -12.65 26.59 -14.52
CA HIS A 208 -13.81 26.60 -13.63
C HIS A 208 -13.54 26.00 -12.24
N CYS A 209 -12.46 25.22 -12.07
CA CYS A 209 -12.10 24.58 -10.81
C CYS A 209 -11.04 25.36 -10.04
N ASP A 210 -11.43 25.89 -8.89
CA ASP A 210 -10.51 26.52 -7.94
C ASP A 210 -9.96 25.49 -6.95
N PHE A 211 -8.82 24.89 -7.30
CA PHE A 211 -8.12 23.94 -6.45
C PHE A 211 -7.37 24.60 -5.27
N GLU A 212 -7.15 25.92 -5.28
CA GLU A 212 -6.50 26.60 -4.16
C GLU A 212 -7.47 26.75 -2.99
N SER A 213 -8.70 27.18 -3.26
CA SER A 213 -9.74 27.29 -2.22
C SER A 213 -10.49 25.98 -1.94
N GLY A 214 -10.51 25.04 -2.90
CA GLY A 214 -11.32 23.83 -2.84
C GLY A 214 -12.82 24.08 -3.04
N ASN A 215 -13.20 25.29 -3.48
CA ASN A 215 -14.60 25.64 -3.73
C ASN A 215 -15.00 25.25 -5.15
N PHE A 216 -15.46 24.01 -5.32
CA PHE A 216 -15.88 23.50 -6.62
C PHE A 216 -17.32 23.89 -6.97
N THR A 217 -17.46 24.76 -7.97
CA THR A 217 -18.74 25.20 -8.52
C THR A 217 -19.44 24.08 -9.31
N SER A 218 -20.73 24.26 -9.62
CA SER A 218 -21.45 23.32 -10.50
C SER A 218 -20.81 23.18 -11.87
N GLU A 219 -20.24 24.25 -12.44
CA GLU A 219 -19.52 24.18 -13.72
C GLU A 219 -18.22 23.39 -13.58
N CYS A 220 -17.45 23.59 -12.49
CA CYS A 220 -16.29 22.75 -12.21
C CYS A 220 -16.68 21.27 -12.14
N ASN A 221 -17.71 20.94 -11.34
CA ASN A 221 -18.17 19.55 -11.16
C ASN A 221 -18.61 18.94 -12.49
N LYS A 222 -19.24 19.71 -13.37
CA LYS A 222 -19.62 19.25 -14.72
C LYS A 222 -18.40 18.85 -15.56
N TYR A 223 -17.34 19.66 -15.58
CA TYR A 223 -16.13 19.31 -16.31
C TYR A 223 -15.34 18.18 -15.65
N GLN A 224 -15.32 18.11 -14.32
CA GLN A 224 -14.76 16.98 -13.58
C GLN A 224 -15.48 15.66 -13.91
N SER A 225 -16.82 15.66 -13.91
CA SER A 225 -17.61 14.49 -14.34
C SER A 225 -17.33 14.12 -15.78
N ARG A 226 -17.30 15.09 -16.68
CA ARG A 226 -16.94 14.86 -18.10
C ARG A 226 -15.54 14.25 -18.24
N GLY A 227 -14.56 14.72 -17.47
CA GLY A 227 -13.21 14.15 -17.46
C GLY A 227 -13.18 12.70 -16.98
N TYR A 228 -13.98 12.36 -15.97
CA TYR A 228 -14.14 10.96 -15.57
C TYR A 228 -14.85 10.12 -16.64
N ASP A 229 -15.85 10.65 -17.34
CA ASP A 229 -16.55 9.92 -18.39
C ASP A 229 -15.66 9.67 -19.62
N GLU A 230 -14.79 10.64 -19.96
CA GLU A 230 -13.91 10.58 -21.14
C GLU A 230 -12.84 9.48 -21.04
N ILE A 231 -12.46 9.03 -19.84
CA ILE A 231 -11.46 7.96 -19.69
C ILE A 231 -11.94 6.61 -20.26
N GLY A 232 -13.26 6.41 -20.35
CA GLY A 232 -13.87 5.19 -20.85
C GLY A 232 -13.69 3.97 -19.94
N VAL A 233 -13.80 2.77 -20.54
CA VAL A 233 -13.67 1.50 -19.81
C VAL A 233 -12.21 1.07 -19.78
N ILE A 234 -11.48 1.59 -18.80
CA ILE A 234 -10.08 1.25 -18.52
C ILE A 234 -9.90 0.83 -17.07
N ASP A 235 -8.78 0.17 -16.76
CA ASP A 235 -8.34 0.05 -15.39
C ASP A 235 -7.68 1.37 -14.95
N ILE A 236 -8.36 2.16 -14.11
CA ILE A 236 -7.81 3.42 -13.61
C ILE A 236 -6.58 3.21 -12.72
N TYR A 237 -6.38 2.01 -12.17
CA TYR A 237 -5.24 1.69 -11.32
C TYR A 237 -3.97 1.39 -12.12
N ASP A 238 -4.10 1.07 -13.41
CA ASP A 238 -2.98 0.99 -14.34
C ASP A 238 -3.55 1.24 -15.75
N ILE A 239 -3.38 2.47 -16.26
CA ILE A 239 -4.06 2.91 -17.50
C ILE A 239 -3.63 2.11 -18.75
N TYR A 240 -2.58 1.30 -18.64
CA TYR A 240 -2.09 0.42 -19.69
C TYR A 240 -2.42 -1.05 -19.46
N ALA A 241 -2.96 -1.41 -18.30
CA ALA A 241 -3.46 -2.76 -18.04
C ALA A 241 -4.84 -2.95 -18.69
N PRO A 242 -5.16 -4.18 -19.16
CA PRO A 242 -6.52 -4.49 -19.57
C PRO A 242 -7.45 -4.42 -18.35
N PRO A 243 -8.74 -4.04 -18.52
CA PRO A 243 -9.73 -4.24 -17.48
C PRO A 243 -9.84 -5.71 -17.07
N CYS A 244 -10.17 -5.98 -15.81
CA CYS A 244 -10.53 -7.32 -15.39
C CYS A 244 -11.86 -7.76 -16.01
N ASP A 245 -11.81 -8.67 -16.98
CA ASP A 245 -12.97 -9.36 -17.56
C ASP A 245 -13.08 -10.78 -16.99
N ALA A 246 -14.18 -11.10 -16.31
CA ALA A 246 -14.43 -12.38 -15.63
C ALA A 246 -14.59 -13.62 -16.56
N SER A 247 -14.20 -13.55 -17.83
CA SER A 247 -14.22 -14.68 -18.77
C SER A 247 -12.95 -15.53 -18.67
N PRO A 248 -12.99 -16.84 -19.01
CA PRO A 248 -11.86 -17.73 -18.76
C PRO A 248 -10.61 -17.25 -19.52
N ALA A 249 -9.61 -16.89 -18.73
CA ALA A 249 -8.31 -16.37 -19.06
C ALA A 249 -7.73 -16.88 -20.39
N THR A 250 -7.54 -15.96 -21.34
CA THR A 250 -6.24 -15.94 -22.00
C THR A 250 -5.29 -15.33 -20.97
N VAL A 251 -4.45 -16.18 -20.37
CA VAL A 251 -3.38 -15.73 -19.48
C VAL A 251 -2.57 -14.72 -20.25
N SER A 252 -2.75 -13.44 -19.95
CA SER A 252 -1.88 -12.39 -20.43
C SER A 252 -0.47 -12.72 -19.94
N ASN A 253 0.52 -12.70 -20.82
CA ASN A 253 1.94 -12.82 -20.45
C ASN A 253 2.44 -11.57 -19.65
N SER A 254 1.55 -10.75 -19.10
CA SER A 254 1.87 -9.66 -18.18
C SER A 254 2.15 -10.22 -16.79
N ASN A 255 3.18 -9.67 -16.12
CA ASN A 255 3.51 -10.02 -14.74
C ASN A 255 2.45 -9.56 -13.72
N PHE A 256 1.51 -8.70 -14.14
CA PHE A 256 0.40 -8.19 -13.35
C PHE A 256 -0.93 -8.71 -13.90
N ASP A 257 -1.81 -9.13 -12.99
CA ASP A 257 -3.14 -9.65 -13.28
C ASP A 257 -4.20 -8.73 -12.63
N PRO A 258 -4.98 -7.97 -13.41
CA PRO A 258 -5.96 -7.02 -12.89
C PRO A 258 -7.13 -7.70 -12.16
N CYS A 259 -7.28 -9.02 -12.26
CA CYS A 259 -8.34 -9.79 -11.60
C CYS A 259 -7.91 -10.39 -10.25
N SER A 260 -6.74 -10.03 -9.75
CA SER A 260 -6.14 -10.63 -8.57
C SER A 260 -6.97 -10.56 -7.28
N ASP A 261 -7.75 -9.51 -7.12
CA ASP A 261 -8.63 -9.31 -5.97
C ASP A 261 -9.70 -10.41 -5.89
N GLU A 262 -10.20 -10.91 -7.02
CA GLU A 262 -11.19 -11.98 -7.08
C GLU A 262 -10.60 -13.33 -6.64
N TYR A 263 -9.35 -13.61 -7.01
CA TYR A 263 -8.64 -14.82 -6.57
C TYR A 263 -8.37 -14.76 -5.06
N THR A 264 -7.98 -13.59 -4.58
CA THR A 264 -7.79 -13.36 -3.14
C THR A 264 -9.09 -13.61 -2.39
N LYS A 265 -10.17 -12.93 -2.80
CA LYS A 265 -11.46 -13.04 -2.14
C LYS A 265 -11.92 -14.50 -2.10
N SER A 266 -11.79 -15.21 -3.22
CA SER A 266 -12.13 -16.62 -3.30
C SER A 266 -11.29 -17.46 -2.33
N TYR A 267 -9.99 -17.20 -2.23
CA TYR A 267 -9.07 -17.95 -1.38
C TYR A 267 -9.29 -17.70 0.12
N LEU A 268 -9.43 -16.44 0.53
CA LEU A 268 -9.61 -16.04 1.93
C LEU A 268 -10.98 -16.43 2.50
N ASN A 269 -11.96 -16.73 1.65
CA ASN A 269 -13.24 -17.27 2.05
C ASN A 269 -13.28 -18.81 2.18
N LEU A 270 -12.16 -19.51 1.94
CA LEU A 270 -12.08 -20.95 2.21
C LEU A 270 -12.00 -21.21 3.73
N ALA A 271 -12.87 -22.08 4.25
CA ALA A 271 -12.92 -22.40 5.68
C ALA A 271 -11.55 -22.86 6.23
N GLN A 272 -10.86 -23.73 5.50
CA GLN A 272 -9.51 -24.22 5.87
C GLN A 272 -8.46 -23.10 5.93
N VAL A 273 -8.63 -22.04 5.13
CA VAL A 273 -7.72 -20.89 5.12
C VAL A 273 -8.00 -20.01 6.35
N GLN A 274 -9.26 -19.73 6.63
CA GLN A 274 -9.64 -18.96 7.83
C GLN A 274 -9.21 -19.69 9.12
N GLU A 275 -9.39 -21.02 9.17
CA GLU A 275 -8.90 -21.85 10.27
C GLU A 275 -7.37 -21.75 10.43
N ALA A 276 -6.62 -21.89 9.33
CA ALA A 276 -5.16 -21.80 9.35
C ALA A 276 -4.63 -20.40 9.74
N LEU A 277 -5.39 -19.33 9.42
CA LEU A 277 -5.09 -17.96 9.84
C LEU A 277 -5.56 -17.66 11.28
N HIS A 278 -6.22 -18.61 11.94
CA HIS A 278 -6.90 -18.42 13.21
C HIS A 278 -7.89 -17.25 13.18
N ALA A 279 -8.50 -17.01 12.03
CA ALA A 279 -9.53 -16.00 11.84
C ALA A 279 -10.88 -16.53 12.35
N LYS A 280 -11.72 -15.63 12.87
CA LYS A 280 -13.11 -15.96 13.17
C LYS A 280 -13.85 -16.19 11.84
N PRO A 281 -14.62 -17.28 11.69
CA PRO A 281 -15.37 -17.52 10.46
C PRO A 281 -16.25 -16.32 10.07
N SER A 282 -15.98 -15.74 8.90
CA SER A 282 -16.69 -14.58 8.36
C SER A 282 -16.59 -14.54 6.84
N GLU A 283 -17.43 -13.72 6.20
CA GLU A 283 -17.21 -13.36 4.80
C GLU A 283 -16.10 -12.31 4.75
N TRP A 284 -14.98 -12.65 4.12
CA TRP A 284 -13.89 -11.73 3.86
C TRP A 284 -14.13 -10.99 2.55
N SER A 285 -13.89 -9.68 2.55
CA SER A 285 -13.96 -8.82 1.38
C SER A 285 -12.72 -7.93 1.32
N PRO A 286 -12.21 -7.60 0.12
CA PRO A 286 -11.07 -6.70 0.00
C PRO A 286 -11.39 -5.28 0.52
N CYS A 287 -12.67 -4.90 0.46
CA CYS A 287 -13.19 -3.62 0.91
C CYS A 287 -14.50 -3.83 1.67
N SER A 288 -14.78 -2.99 2.67
CA SER A 288 -15.99 -3.05 3.50
C SER A 288 -16.53 -1.64 3.68
N GLU A 289 -17.83 -1.47 3.79
CA GLU A 289 -18.39 -0.15 4.13
C GLU A 289 -18.47 -0.01 5.65
N VAL A 290 -17.81 1.01 6.18
CA VAL A 290 -17.93 1.44 7.58
C VAL A 290 -18.40 2.89 7.62
N GLY A 291 -19.15 3.26 8.66
CA GLY A 291 -19.61 4.61 8.89
C GLY A 291 -18.44 5.54 9.22
N TRP A 292 -17.86 6.13 8.17
CA TRP A 292 -16.73 7.04 8.25
C TRP A 292 -17.19 8.45 8.66
N THR A 293 -16.57 9.00 9.69
CA THR A 293 -17.02 10.26 10.32
C THR A 293 -16.01 11.40 10.24
N ASP A 294 -14.74 11.11 9.97
CA ASP A 294 -13.72 12.13 9.75
C ASP A 294 -12.70 11.75 8.68
N SER A 295 -12.51 12.66 7.72
CA SER A 295 -11.55 12.62 6.62
C SER A 295 -11.10 14.07 6.37
N PRO A 296 -10.03 14.56 7.01
CA PRO A 296 -9.54 15.91 6.80
C PRO A 296 -9.03 16.05 5.37
N ALA A 297 -9.38 17.14 4.68
CA ALA A 297 -9.02 17.32 3.26
C ALA A 297 -7.50 17.35 2.97
N THR A 298 -6.66 17.45 3.99
CA THR A 298 -5.21 17.50 3.82
C THR A 298 -4.45 16.93 5.01
N ILE A 299 -3.36 16.22 4.71
CA ILE A 299 -2.43 15.61 5.66
C ILE A 299 -1.06 16.32 5.65
N LEU A 300 -0.90 17.34 4.80
CA LEU A 300 0.33 18.14 4.69
C LEU A 300 0.84 18.68 6.04
N PRO A 301 -0.01 19.20 6.97
CA PRO A 301 0.46 19.63 8.29
C PRO A 301 1.04 18.48 9.13
N THR A 302 0.48 17.27 9.00
CA THR A 302 0.97 16.08 9.68
C THR A 302 2.31 15.64 9.11
N ILE A 303 2.46 15.61 7.78
CA ILE A 303 3.73 15.30 7.11
C ILE A 303 4.82 16.30 7.54
N ASN A 304 4.53 17.60 7.58
CA ASN A 304 5.48 18.61 8.08
C ASN A 304 5.94 18.36 9.52
N ARG A 305 5.05 17.88 10.40
CA ARG A 305 5.41 17.51 11.78
C ARG A 305 6.30 16.27 11.84
N LEU A 306 6.07 15.28 10.96
CA LEU A 306 6.93 14.09 10.87
C LEU A 306 8.34 14.46 10.41
N ILE A 307 8.45 15.27 9.36
CA ILE A 307 9.72 15.82 8.85
C ILE A 307 10.45 16.57 9.96
N SER A 308 9.76 17.47 10.66
CA SER A 308 10.33 18.27 11.76
C SER A 308 10.77 17.41 12.96
N SER A 309 10.19 16.22 13.11
CA SER A 309 10.55 15.26 14.16
C SER A 309 11.68 14.31 13.73
N GLY A 310 12.25 14.50 12.54
CA GLY A 310 13.35 13.67 12.03
C GLY A 310 12.91 12.31 11.50
N ILE A 311 11.61 12.09 11.29
CA ILE A 311 11.10 10.85 10.69
C ILE A 311 11.34 10.89 9.19
N ARG A 312 12.08 9.89 8.69
CA ARG A 312 12.32 9.72 7.25
C ARG A 312 10.97 9.54 6.55
N THR A 313 10.68 10.40 5.58
CA THR A 313 9.38 10.40 4.89
C THR A 313 9.59 10.20 3.40
N TRP A 314 9.11 9.08 2.86
CA TRP A 314 9.12 8.82 1.43
C TRP A 314 7.69 8.82 0.88
N ILE A 315 7.51 9.45 -0.28
CA ILE A 315 6.31 9.31 -1.09
C ILE A 315 6.78 8.69 -2.40
N TYR A 316 6.16 7.59 -2.81
CA TYR A 316 6.44 6.97 -4.09
C TYR A 316 5.16 6.83 -4.91
N SER A 317 5.27 6.90 -6.23
CA SER A 317 4.13 6.70 -7.13
C SER A 317 4.52 5.86 -8.32
N GLY A 318 3.69 4.90 -8.67
CA GLY A 318 3.69 4.30 -10.00
C GLY A 318 3.37 5.35 -11.06
N ASP A 319 4.11 5.33 -12.17
CA ASP A 319 3.92 6.30 -13.26
C ASP A 319 2.83 5.92 -14.26
N THR A 320 2.13 4.80 -14.07
CA THR A 320 0.97 4.38 -14.87
C THR A 320 -0.36 4.43 -14.09
N ASP A 321 -0.32 4.78 -12.81
CA ASP A 321 -1.52 4.94 -11.98
C ASP A 321 -2.35 6.15 -12.41
N GLY A 322 -3.60 5.94 -12.85
CA GLY A 322 -4.55 7.01 -13.14
C GLY A 322 -5.35 7.46 -11.93
N ARG A 323 -5.39 6.69 -10.84
CA ARG A 323 -6.20 6.98 -9.64
C ARG A 323 -5.55 8.01 -8.74
N VAL A 324 -4.28 7.81 -8.41
CA VAL A 324 -3.47 8.74 -7.60
C VAL A 324 -2.10 8.92 -8.27
N PRO A 325 -2.08 9.55 -9.46
CA PRO A 325 -0.89 9.65 -10.28
C PRO A 325 0.26 10.40 -9.60
N ILE A 326 1.45 10.27 -10.19
CA ILE A 326 2.62 11.05 -9.77
C ILE A 326 2.37 12.57 -9.76
N THR A 327 1.53 13.10 -10.65
CA THR A 327 1.13 14.52 -10.66
C THR A 327 0.42 14.93 -9.36
N SER A 328 -0.47 14.08 -8.82
CA SER A 328 -1.11 14.28 -7.52
C SER A 328 -0.07 14.38 -6.41
N SER A 329 0.86 13.41 -6.35
CA SER A 329 1.95 13.42 -5.37
C SER A 329 2.87 14.64 -5.53
N ARG A 330 3.20 15.05 -6.76
CA ARG A 330 4.02 16.23 -7.04
C ARG A 330 3.37 17.51 -6.55
N TYR A 331 2.07 17.70 -6.80
CA TYR A 331 1.36 18.90 -6.36
C TYR A 331 1.24 18.96 -4.85
N SER A 332 0.90 17.85 -4.19
CA SER A 332 0.89 17.77 -2.73
C SER A 332 2.27 18.06 -2.12
N VAL A 333 3.34 17.48 -2.65
CA VAL A 333 4.71 17.75 -2.16
C VAL A 333 5.15 19.19 -2.43
N ASN A 334 4.81 19.76 -3.58
CA ASN A 334 5.11 21.15 -3.91
C ASN A 334 4.36 22.16 -3.02
N ALA A 335 3.19 21.78 -2.48
CA ALA A 335 2.46 22.59 -1.52
C ALA A 335 3.18 22.72 -0.17
N LEU A 336 4.07 21.77 0.18
CA LEU A 336 4.89 21.84 1.41
C LEU A 336 6.01 22.89 1.33
N LYS A 337 6.36 23.37 0.12
CA LYS A 337 7.44 24.35 -0.12
C LYS A 337 8.79 23.96 0.51
N LEU A 338 9.10 22.67 0.52
CA LEU A 338 10.35 22.16 1.06
C LEU A 338 11.53 22.52 0.12
N PRO A 339 12.71 22.87 0.67
CA PRO A 339 13.93 23.04 -0.13
C PRO A 339 14.38 21.73 -0.79
N VAL A 340 14.85 21.82 -2.04
CA VAL A 340 15.47 20.69 -2.75
C VAL A 340 16.90 20.50 -2.25
N GLU A 341 17.25 19.28 -1.84
CA GLU A 341 18.59 18.87 -1.41
C GLU A 341 19.26 17.93 -2.43
N THR A 342 18.46 17.17 -3.19
CA THR A 342 18.94 16.32 -4.29
C THR A 342 18.06 16.58 -5.49
N THR A 343 18.66 17.08 -6.58
CA THR A 343 17.94 17.40 -7.82
C THR A 343 17.34 16.15 -8.45
N TRP A 344 16.31 16.36 -9.27
CA TRP A 344 15.67 15.29 -10.02
C TRP A 344 16.68 14.44 -10.79
N ARG A 345 16.70 13.13 -10.57
CA ARG A 345 17.59 12.20 -11.25
C ARG A 345 16.95 10.82 -11.44
N PRO A 346 17.38 10.03 -12.43
CA PRO A 346 17.01 8.63 -12.51
C PRO A 346 17.58 7.83 -11.34
N TRP A 347 16.92 6.73 -11.02
CA TRP A 347 17.46 5.64 -10.22
C TRP A 347 17.32 4.31 -10.95
N TYR A 348 18.15 3.34 -10.61
CA TYR A 348 18.29 2.11 -11.39
C TYR A 348 17.91 0.85 -10.59
N SER A 349 17.35 -0.12 -11.29
CA SER A 349 17.14 -1.48 -10.79
C SER A 349 17.78 -2.45 -11.78
N GLY A 350 18.92 -3.02 -11.41
CA GLY A 350 19.82 -3.65 -12.37
C GLY A 350 20.36 -2.64 -13.38
N ASN A 351 20.30 -2.97 -14.67
CA ASN A 351 20.83 -2.14 -15.75
C ASN A 351 19.77 -1.22 -16.38
N GLU A 352 18.57 -1.15 -15.81
CA GLU A 352 17.48 -0.32 -16.31
C GLU A 352 17.08 0.76 -15.32
N VAL A 353 16.51 1.85 -15.84
CA VAL A 353 15.86 2.87 -15.03
C VAL A 353 14.71 2.23 -14.26
N GLY A 354 14.80 2.24 -12.94
CA GLY A 354 13.72 1.85 -12.03
C GLY A 354 12.67 2.96 -11.87
N GLY A 355 13.08 4.20 -12.09
CA GLY A 355 12.23 5.39 -12.07
C GLY A 355 13.09 6.63 -11.83
N TYR A 356 12.51 7.64 -11.20
CA TYR A 356 13.19 8.90 -10.90
C TYR A 356 12.94 9.32 -9.46
N LEU A 357 13.76 10.22 -8.94
CA LEU A 357 13.56 10.77 -7.61
C LEU A 357 14.02 12.22 -7.51
N VAL A 358 13.48 12.90 -6.51
CA VAL A 358 13.95 14.19 -6.01
C VAL A 358 13.99 14.13 -4.48
N GLY A 359 15.09 14.60 -3.90
CA GLY A 359 15.26 14.72 -2.46
C GLY A 359 14.98 16.15 -2.01
N TYR A 360 14.01 16.31 -1.13
CA TYR A 360 13.76 17.53 -0.39
C TYR A 360 14.27 17.39 1.04
N LYS A 361 14.40 18.51 1.76
CA LYS A 361 14.75 18.50 3.17
C LYS A 361 13.75 17.68 3.99
N GLY A 362 14.17 16.47 4.37
CA GLY A 362 13.42 15.50 5.17
C GLY A 362 12.34 14.68 4.44
N LEU A 363 12.19 14.86 3.12
CA LEU A 363 11.21 14.11 2.32
C LEU A 363 11.80 13.71 0.96
N THR A 364 11.54 12.50 0.49
CA THR A 364 11.93 12.05 -0.85
C THR A 364 10.69 11.68 -1.65
N LEU A 365 10.56 12.25 -2.86
CA LEU A 365 9.54 11.86 -3.83
C LEU A 365 10.18 10.96 -4.89
N ILE A 366 9.58 9.81 -5.16
CA ILE A 366 10.12 8.77 -6.04
C ILE A 366 9.04 8.34 -7.04
N THR A 367 9.40 8.09 -8.28
CA THR A 367 8.57 7.36 -9.24
C THR A 367 9.05 5.94 -9.42
N VAL A 368 8.13 5.03 -9.70
CA VAL A 368 8.45 3.66 -10.11
C VAL A 368 7.94 3.44 -11.53
N ARG A 369 8.87 3.23 -12.45
CA ARG A 369 8.61 3.12 -13.88
C ARG A 369 7.80 1.87 -14.20
N GLY A 370 6.74 2.02 -15.00
CA GLY A 370 5.87 0.94 -15.46
C GLY A 370 5.04 0.33 -14.34
N ALA A 371 4.78 1.07 -13.28
CA ALA A 371 3.99 0.62 -12.15
C ALA A 371 2.68 1.40 -12.07
N GLY A 372 1.58 0.69 -11.80
CA GLY A 372 0.27 1.27 -11.53
C GLY A 372 0.14 1.71 -10.07
N HIS A 373 -1.10 1.66 -9.57
CA HIS A 373 -1.44 2.04 -8.20
C HIS A 373 -0.74 1.14 -7.20
N MET A 374 -0.80 -0.16 -7.46
CA MET A 374 -0.22 -1.26 -6.68
C MET A 374 1.23 -1.50 -7.11
N VAL A 375 2.10 -0.55 -6.76
CA VAL A 375 3.49 -0.51 -7.25
C VAL A 375 4.25 -1.82 -7.01
N PRO A 376 4.24 -2.37 -5.79
CA PRO A 376 4.84 -3.66 -5.49
C PRO A 376 4.27 -4.84 -6.32
N SER A 377 2.97 -4.84 -6.66
CA SER A 377 2.38 -5.85 -7.55
C SER A 377 2.75 -5.68 -9.03
N ASN A 378 2.75 -4.46 -9.55
CA ASN A 378 3.10 -4.18 -10.96
C ASN A 378 4.60 -4.37 -11.23
N GLN A 379 5.46 -3.94 -10.30
CA GLN A 379 6.92 -3.88 -10.48
C GLN A 379 7.68 -4.40 -9.25
N PRO A 380 7.60 -5.72 -8.93
CA PRO A 380 8.11 -6.28 -7.69
C PRO A 380 9.62 -6.10 -7.49
N GLN A 381 10.46 -6.28 -8.53
CA GLN A 381 11.91 -6.09 -8.38
C GLN A 381 12.27 -4.62 -8.13
N ARG A 382 11.58 -3.68 -8.79
CA ARG A 382 11.80 -2.23 -8.62
C ARG A 382 11.34 -1.79 -7.23
N ALA A 383 10.17 -2.26 -6.78
CA ALA A 383 9.66 -2.00 -5.43
C ALA A 383 10.59 -2.55 -4.34
N LEU A 384 11.08 -3.80 -4.49
CA LEU A 384 12.05 -4.39 -3.57
C LEU A 384 13.36 -3.59 -3.53
N THR A 385 13.86 -3.16 -4.68
CA THR A 385 15.04 -2.28 -4.74
C THR A 385 14.78 -1.01 -3.94
N MET A 386 13.71 -0.28 -4.26
CA MET A 386 13.34 0.98 -3.59
C MET A 386 13.21 0.82 -2.07
N ILE A 387 12.41 -0.13 -1.59
CA ILE A 387 12.15 -0.31 -0.16
C ILE A 387 13.41 -0.75 0.61
N SER A 388 14.30 -1.51 -0.03
CA SER A 388 15.58 -1.90 0.58
C SER A 388 16.45 -0.69 0.89
N PHE A 389 16.52 0.28 -0.04
CA PHE A 389 17.25 1.53 0.14
C PHE A 389 16.56 2.43 1.18
N PHE A 390 15.23 2.54 1.15
CA PHE A 390 14.45 3.24 2.17
C PHE A 390 14.80 2.76 3.57
N LEU A 391 14.80 1.43 3.78
CA LEU A 391 15.07 0.83 5.07
C LEU A 391 16.51 1.11 5.52
N ARG A 392 17.50 1.09 4.62
CA ARG A 392 18.90 1.43 4.94
C ARG A 392 19.13 2.92 5.18
N GLY A 393 18.21 3.78 4.75
CA GLY A 393 18.38 5.23 4.83
C GLY A 393 19.27 5.79 3.75
N GLU A 394 19.26 5.13 2.59
CA GLU A 394 20.01 5.51 1.40
C GLU A 394 19.02 5.87 0.30
N LEU A 395 19.40 6.79 -0.60
CA LEU A 395 18.63 7.01 -1.82
C LEU A 395 18.85 5.85 -2.80
N PRO A 396 17.83 5.46 -3.59
CA PRO A 396 17.97 4.48 -4.67
C PRO A 396 19.17 4.77 -5.58
N PRO A 397 19.81 3.71 -6.11
CA PRO A 397 21.14 3.80 -6.70
C PRO A 397 21.13 4.57 -8.02
N GLU A 398 22.26 5.22 -8.30
CA GLU A 398 22.59 5.76 -9.62
C GLU A 398 23.16 4.65 -10.51
N LEU A 399 23.33 4.92 -11.82
CA LEU A 399 23.94 3.97 -12.74
C LEU A 399 25.39 3.72 -12.29
N SER A 400 25.74 2.48 -11.99
CA SER A 400 27.13 2.12 -11.73
C SER A 400 27.96 2.37 -12.98
N SER A 401 28.91 3.30 -12.90
CA SER A 401 29.86 3.64 -13.96
C SER A 401 30.79 2.50 -14.34
#